data_AF-A0A3R6ZRC9-F1
#
_entry.id   AF-A0A3R6ZRC9-F1
#
_cell.length_a   1.000
_cell.length_b   1.000
_cell.length_c   1.000
_cell.angle_alpha   90.00
_cell.angle_beta   90.00
_cell.angle_gamma   90.00
#
_symmetry.space_group_name_H-M   'P 1'
#
loop_
_entity.id
_entity.type
_entity.pdbx_description
1 polymer ?
#
loop_
_entity_poly.entity_id
_entity_poly.type
_entity_poly.pdbx_seq_one_letter_code
_entity_poly.pdbx_strand_id
1 'polypeptide(L)'
;MGSPPSPPAPTAPPTPALYLSPGATLITTSVGENGWANLGCQNAQWEISRVIFASYGLPDNTGLSARYGWCYAGGSQGVVERTCLGKDTCSVAASNGYNPCPGTARTLNVQVTCKLGTQKADLTTELIPAKCTT
;
A
#
# COMPACT_ATOMS: atom_id res chain seq x y z
N MET A 1 39.64 -8.48 16.02
CA MET A 1 38.67 -7.50 15.50
C MET A 1 37.31 -8.09 15.77
N GLY A 2 36.58 -7.59 16.77
CA GLY A 2 35.28 -8.15 17.14
C GLY A 2 34.24 -7.82 16.07
N SER A 3 33.33 -8.75 15.79
CA SER A 3 32.17 -8.47 14.95
C SER A 3 31.41 -7.26 15.49
N PRO A 4 30.89 -6.38 14.63
CA PRO A 4 30.05 -5.26 15.08
C PRO A 4 28.86 -5.81 15.89
N PRO A 5 28.43 -5.09 16.94
CA PRO A 5 27.27 -5.50 17.71
C PRO A 5 26.07 -5.67 16.78
N SER A 6 25.32 -6.75 16.95
CA SER A 6 24.07 -6.97 16.22
C SER A 6 23.19 -5.73 16.40
N PRO A 7 22.57 -5.23 15.31
CA PRO A 7 21.64 -4.11 15.42
C PRO A 7 20.60 -4.38 16.53
N PRO A 8 20.18 -3.36 17.30
CA PRO A 8 19.07 -3.51 18.22
C PRO A 8 17.90 -4.16 17.50
N ALA A 9 17.21 -5.11 18.16
CA ALA A 9 15.99 -5.70 17.61
C ALA A 9 15.08 -4.56 17.12
N PRO A 10 14.53 -4.66 15.90
CA PRO A 10 13.80 -3.56 15.32
C PRO A 10 12.68 -3.16 16.27
N THR A 11 12.66 -1.88 16.66
CA THR A 11 11.49 -1.20 17.25
C THR A 11 10.35 -1.06 16.22
N ALA A 12 10.29 -1.98 15.25
CA ALA A 12 9.20 -2.06 14.29
C ALA A 12 7.93 -2.39 15.08
N PRO A 13 6.84 -1.65 14.84
CA PRO A 13 5.54 -2.04 15.37
C PRO A 13 5.28 -3.52 15.02
N PRO A 14 4.61 -4.29 15.90
CA PRO A 14 4.21 -5.64 15.56
C PRO A 14 3.50 -5.63 14.21
N THR A 15 3.96 -6.48 13.28
CA THR A 15 3.40 -6.52 11.93
C THR A 15 1.90 -6.80 12.04
N PRO A 16 1.02 -5.91 11.54
CA PRO A 16 -0.41 -6.18 11.55
C PRO A 16 -0.70 -7.48 10.80
N ALA A 17 -1.66 -8.28 11.28
CA ALA A 17 -2.11 -9.43 10.50
C ALA A 17 -2.64 -8.93 9.16
N LEU A 18 -2.03 -9.38 8.06
CA LEU A 18 -2.43 -8.99 6.71
C LEU A 18 -3.66 -9.82 6.31
N TYR A 19 -4.84 -9.32 6.61
CA TYR A 19 -6.11 -9.95 6.20
C TYR A 19 -6.82 -9.09 5.15
N LEU A 20 -7.72 -9.71 4.38
CA LEU A 20 -8.63 -9.01 3.47
C LEU A 20 -10.02 -8.95 4.07
N SER A 21 -10.72 -7.84 3.85
CA SER A 21 -12.14 -7.72 4.19
C SER A 21 -12.99 -8.32 3.06
N PRO A 22 -14.16 -8.91 3.35
CA PRO A 22 -15.07 -9.39 2.31
C PRO A 22 -15.43 -8.28 1.32
N GLY A 23 -15.41 -8.58 0.02
CA GLY A 23 -15.71 -7.61 -1.05
C GLY A 23 -14.60 -6.60 -1.32
N ALA A 24 -13.44 -6.70 -0.65
CA ALA A 24 -12.28 -5.88 -0.95
C ALA A 24 -11.32 -6.60 -1.91
N THR A 25 -10.73 -5.83 -2.84
CA THR A 25 -9.73 -6.33 -3.80
C THR A 25 -8.34 -5.91 -3.35
N LEU A 26 -7.37 -6.84 -3.34
CA LEU A 26 -5.99 -6.56 -2.98
C LEU A 26 -5.18 -6.06 -4.19
N ILE A 27 -4.44 -4.97 -4.00
CA ILE A 27 -3.43 -4.49 -4.93
C ILE A 27 -2.07 -4.61 -4.24
N THR A 28 -1.11 -5.22 -4.93
CA THR A 28 0.27 -5.39 -4.45
C THR A 28 1.23 -4.81 -5.47
N THR A 29 2.19 -4.00 -5.01
CA THR A 29 3.20 -3.38 -5.86
C THR A 29 4.55 -3.42 -5.16
N SER A 30 5.59 -3.75 -5.93
CA SER A 30 6.98 -3.67 -5.49
C SER A 30 7.78 -2.95 -6.55
N VAL A 31 8.51 -1.90 -6.16
CA VAL A 31 9.33 -1.09 -7.07
C VAL A 31 10.70 -0.85 -6.49
N GLY A 32 11.72 -0.82 -7.34
CA GLY A 32 13.09 -0.48 -6.95
C GLY A 32 13.25 0.98 -6.55
N GLU A 33 14.37 1.27 -5.89
CA GLU A 33 14.82 2.63 -5.57
C GLU A 33 14.76 3.56 -6.79
N ASN A 34 14.32 4.80 -6.57
CA ASN A 34 14.05 5.82 -7.60
C ASN A 34 12.86 5.52 -8.53
N GLY A 35 12.16 4.40 -8.33
CA GLY A 35 10.91 4.08 -9.02
C GLY A 35 9.68 4.77 -8.43
N TRP A 36 8.53 4.53 -9.06
CA TRP A 36 7.22 5.00 -8.62
C TRP A 36 6.28 3.83 -8.44
N ALA A 37 5.74 3.66 -7.24
CA ALA A 37 4.66 2.71 -6.97
C ALA A 37 3.34 3.34 -7.42
N ASN A 38 2.83 2.92 -8.58
CA ASN A 38 1.55 3.33 -9.11
C ASN A 38 0.48 2.34 -8.66
N LEU A 39 -0.47 2.81 -7.86
CA LEU A 39 -1.55 2.01 -7.28
C LEU A 39 -2.87 2.47 -7.90
N GLY A 40 -3.72 1.51 -8.26
CA GLY A 40 -5.02 1.80 -8.87
C GLY A 40 -6.05 0.72 -8.57
N CYS A 41 -7.27 1.17 -8.29
CA CYS A 41 -8.45 0.32 -8.18
C CYS A 41 -9.08 0.05 -9.55
N GLN A 42 -10.08 -0.83 -9.59
CA GLN A 42 -10.67 -1.32 -10.85
C GLN A 42 -11.22 -0.20 -11.74
N ASN A 43 -11.84 0.81 -11.14
CA ASN A 43 -12.36 2.00 -11.81
C ASN A 43 -12.59 3.13 -10.79
N ALA A 44 -13.03 4.30 -11.27
CA ALA A 44 -13.26 5.50 -10.46
C ALA A 44 -14.35 5.37 -9.37
N GLN A 45 -15.17 4.30 -9.39
CA GLN A 45 -16.17 4.03 -8.34
C GLN A 45 -15.56 3.30 -7.15
N TRP A 46 -14.31 2.86 -7.24
CA TRP A 46 -13.59 2.17 -6.18
C TRP A 46 -12.53 3.09 -5.59
N GLU A 47 -12.28 2.93 -4.30
CA GLU A 47 -11.27 3.71 -3.58
C GLU A 47 -10.34 2.78 -2.80
N ILE A 48 -9.09 3.22 -2.66
CA ILE A 48 -8.13 2.64 -1.73
C ILE A 48 -8.63 2.90 -0.31
N SER A 49 -9.05 1.82 0.34
CA SER A 49 -9.72 1.86 1.64
C SER A 49 -8.80 1.59 2.82
N ARG A 50 -7.72 0.84 2.59
CA ARG A 50 -6.76 0.48 3.63
C ARG A 50 -5.38 0.25 3.03
N VAL A 51 -4.36 0.68 3.75
CA VAL A 51 -2.99 0.23 3.51
C VAL A 51 -2.75 -0.97 4.42
N ILE A 52 -2.51 -2.12 3.82
CA ILE A 52 -2.26 -3.39 4.51
C ILE A 52 -0.83 -3.44 5.00
N PHE A 53 0.10 -3.03 4.13
CA PHE A 53 1.52 -2.99 4.41
C PHE A 53 2.17 -1.94 3.52
N ALA A 54 3.08 -1.15 4.07
CA ALA A 54 4.08 -0.47 3.25
C ALA A 54 5.44 -0.38 3.94
N SER A 55 6.48 -0.74 3.20
CA SER A 55 7.85 -0.69 3.67
C SER A 55 8.80 -0.36 2.52
N TYR A 56 9.65 0.64 2.72
CA TYR A 56 10.80 0.91 1.86
C TYR A 56 12.06 0.35 2.52
N GLY A 57 12.73 -0.58 1.85
CA GLY A 57 13.90 -1.28 2.39
C GLY A 57 14.01 -2.71 1.87
N LEU A 58 14.24 -3.64 2.80
CA LEU A 58 14.23 -5.09 2.59
C LEU A 58 13.15 -5.71 3.49
N PRO A 59 11.95 -6.01 2.96
CA PRO A 59 10.97 -6.77 3.72
C PRO A 59 11.41 -8.23 3.85
N ASP A 60 11.02 -8.90 4.93
CA ASP A 60 11.08 -10.36 4.94
C ASP A 60 9.78 -10.89 4.32
N ASN A 61 9.89 -11.85 3.39
CA ASN A 61 8.78 -12.37 2.57
C ASN A 61 8.13 -11.30 1.68
N THR A 62 7.08 -11.68 0.95
CA THR A 62 6.39 -10.85 -0.04
C THR A 62 4.87 -11.09 0.00
N GLY A 63 4.09 -10.19 -0.62
CA GLY A 63 2.63 -10.27 -0.60
C GLY A 63 2.06 -10.27 0.83
N LEU A 64 0.96 -10.99 1.06
CA LEU A 64 0.27 -11.01 2.36
C LEU A 64 1.07 -11.66 3.51
N SER A 65 2.27 -12.18 3.27
CA SER A 65 3.18 -12.64 4.33
C SER A 65 4.34 -11.68 4.60
N ALA A 66 4.39 -10.56 3.88
CA ALA A 66 5.42 -9.54 4.03
C ALA A 66 5.44 -8.97 5.45
N ARG A 67 6.64 -8.82 5.99
CA ARG A 67 6.90 -8.21 7.29
C ARG A 67 8.07 -7.25 7.18
N TYR A 68 8.18 -6.34 8.15
CA TYR A 68 9.36 -5.48 8.25
C TYR A 68 10.60 -6.34 8.50
N GLY A 69 11.61 -6.23 7.63
CA GLY A 69 12.92 -6.83 7.85
C GLY A 69 13.86 -5.91 8.63
N TRP A 70 15.13 -6.28 8.69
CA TRP A 70 16.17 -5.53 9.42
C TRP A 70 16.44 -4.13 8.85
N CYS A 71 16.17 -3.93 7.55
CA CYS A 71 16.25 -2.63 6.90
C CYS A 71 14.86 -2.17 6.46
N TYR A 72 14.32 -1.16 7.13
CA TYR A 72 13.07 -0.52 6.73
C TYR A 72 13.05 0.97 7.11
N ALA A 73 12.31 1.76 6.33
CA ALA A 73 11.97 3.12 6.68
C ALA A 73 10.63 3.17 7.43
N GLY A 74 10.65 3.46 8.73
CA GLY A 74 9.43 3.47 9.57
C GLY A 74 8.31 4.42 9.11
N GLY A 75 8.64 5.46 8.34
CA GLY A 75 7.65 6.40 7.80
C GLY A 75 6.90 5.92 6.56
N SER A 76 7.28 4.78 5.95
CA SER A 76 6.74 4.34 4.65
C SER A 76 5.23 4.16 4.67
N GLN A 77 4.68 3.50 5.69
CA GLN A 77 3.23 3.28 5.77
C GLN A 77 2.45 4.59 5.87
N GLY A 78 2.86 5.51 6.74
CA GLY A 78 2.19 6.80 6.88
C GLY A 78 2.26 7.65 5.60
N VAL A 79 3.35 7.55 4.83
CA VAL A 79 3.45 8.23 3.51
C VAL A 79 2.42 7.67 2.54
N VAL A 80 2.33 6.34 2.41
CA VAL A 80 1.34 5.69 1.53
C VAL A 80 -0.09 6.01 1.98
N GLU A 81 -0.38 5.89 3.28
CA GLU A 81 -1.72 6.19 3.84
C GLU A 81 -2.17 7.61 3.48
N ARG A 82 -1.32 8.62 3.74
CA ARG A 82 -1.64 10.01 3.41
C ARG A 82 -1.79 10.26 1.91
N THR A 83 -1.04 9.52 1.09
CA THR A 83 -1.02 9.76 -0.36
C THR A 83 -2.19 9.08 -1.06
N CYS A 84 -2.63 7.92 -0.56
CA CYS A 84 -3.47 6.99 -1.33
C CYS A 84 -4.85 6.74 -0.76
N LEU A 85 -5.07 6.85 0.55
CA LEU A 85 -6.39 6.55 1.13
C LEU A 85 -7.48 7.47 0.55
N GLY A 86 -8.62 6.88 0.21
CA GLY A 86 -9.78 7.57 -0.36
C GLY A 86 -9.65 7.96 -1.84
N LYS A 87 -8.58 7.53 -2.52
CA LYS A 87 -8.39 7.74 -3.96
C LYS A 87 -8.59 6.46 -4.74
N ASP A 88 -9.05 6.56 -5.98
CA ASP A 88 -9.09 5.45 -6.94
C ASP A 88 -7.68 5.09 -7.43
N THR A 89 -6.81 6.10 -7.59
CA THR A 89 -5.42 5.95 -8.02
C THR A 89 -4.47 6.85 -7.22
N CYS A 90 -3.22 6.43 -7.05
CA CYS A 90 -2.15 7.25 -6.47
C CYS A 90 -0.77 6.77 -6.94
N SER A 91 0.23 7.65 -6.81
CA SER A 91 1.63 7.33 -7.09
C SER A 91 2.51 7.73 -5.92
N VAL A 92 3.36 6.81 -5.46
CA VAL A 92 4.29 7.03 -4.34
C VAL A 92 5.72 6.79 -4.82
N ALA A 93 6.60 7.78 -4.63
CA ALA A 93 8.01 7.63 -4.98
C ALA A 93 8.71 6.63 -4.05
N ALA A 94 9.53 5.74 -4.63
CA ALA A 94 10.40 4.82 -3.91
C ALA A 94 11.73 5.49 -3.55
N SER A 95 11.63 6.62 -2.88
CA SER A 95 12.75 7.40 -2.40
C SER A 95 12.52 7.78 -0.95
N ASN A 96 13.59 7.70 -0.16
CA ASN A 96 13.62 8.28 1.17
C ASN A 96 14.97 8.98 1.32
N GLY A 97 14.97 10.21 1.82
CA GLY A 97 16.22 10.95 2.09
C GLY A 97 17.07 10.30 3.18
N TYR A 98 16.49 9.37 3.95
CA TYR A 98 17.18 8.60 4.98
C TYR A 98 17.42 7.15 4.53
N ASN A 99 18.68 6.72 4.62
CA ASN A 99 19.14 5.39 4.26
C ASN A 99 19.67 4.63 5.49
N PRO A 100 18.85 3.76 6.11
CA PRO A 100 19.29 2.96 7.27
C PRO A 100 20.20 1.77 6.91
N CYS A 101 20.40 1.45 5.63
CA CYS A 101 21.20 0.30 5.19
C CYS A 101 22.02 0.59 3.92
N PRO A 102 23.20 1.22 4.03
CA PRO A 102 24.05 1.53 2.88
C PRO A 102 24.55 0.27 2.16
N GLY A 103 24.67 0.34 0.83
CA GLY A 103 25.10 -0.79 0.00
C GLY A 103 24.03 -1.83 -0.31
N THR A 104 22.80 -1.66 0.19
CA THR A 104 21.68 -2.55 -0.09
C THR A 104 20.71 -1.93 -1.10
N ALA A 105 20.33 -2.69 -2.13
CA ALA A 105 19.25 -2.31 -3.04
C ALA A 105 17.91 -2.34 -2.30
N ARG A 106 17.22 -1.20 -2.24
CA ARG A 106 15.95 -1.06 -1.53
C ARG A 106 14.79 -1.13 -2.50
N THR A 107 13.68 -1.66 -2.01
CA THR A 107 12.41 -1.68 -2.74
C THR A 107 11.31 -1.06 -1.87
N LEU A 108 10.41 -0.31 -2.50
CA LEU A 108 9.15 0.11 -1.89
C LEU A 108 8.12 -0.99 -2.17
N ASN A 109 7.70 -1.68 -1.11
CA ASN A 109 6.68 -2.72 -1.17
C ASN A 109 5.40 -2.17 -0.56
N VAL A 110 4.32 -2.20 -1.31
CA VAL A 110 3.02 -1.65 -0.91
C VAL A 110 1.92 -2.66 -1.18
N GLN A 111 1.04 -2.81 -0.20
CA GLN A 111 -0.18 -3.61 -0.30
C GLN A 111 -1.34 -2.76 0.17
N VAL A 112 -2.35 -2.61 -0.67
CA VAL A 112 -3.55 -1.85 -0.35
C VAL A 112 -4.80 -2.63 -0.72
N THR A 113 -5.91 -2.32 -0.07
CA THR A 113 -7.22 -2.84 -0.47
C THR A 113 -8.08 -1.77 -1.10
N CYS A 114 -8.72 -2.13 -2.20
CA CYS A 114 -9.78 -1.35 -2.82
C CYS A 114 -11.15 -1.86 -2.36
N LYS A 115 -12.11 -0.96 -2.18
CA LYS A 115 -13.53 -1.28 -2.02
C LYS A 115 -14.36 -0.36 -2.92
N LEU A 116 -15.62 -0.69 -3.15
CA LEU A 116 -16.58 0.26 -3.71
C LEU A 116 -16.60 1.50 -2.81
N GLY A 117 -16.22 2.64 -3.39
CA GLY A 117 -16.32 3.92 -2.72
C GLY A 117 -17.78 4.19 -2.38
N THR A 118 -18.02 4.76 -1.20
CA THR A 118 -19.29 5.44 -0.94
C THR A 118 -19.31 6.65 -1.84
N GLN A 119 -19.75 6.49 -3.09
CA GLN A 119 -19.86 7.60 -4.02
C GLN A 119 -20.60 8.74 -3.32
N LYS A 120 -20.03 9.94 -3.35
CA LYS A 120 -20.80 11.18 -3.30
C LYS A 120 -21.98 10.94 -4.25
N ALA A 121 -23.20 10.97 -3.73
CA ALA A 121 -24.41 10.60 -4.48
C ALA A 121 -24.56 11.47 -5.73
N ASP A 122 -23.88 11.09 -6.81
CA ASP A 122 -23.87 11.79 -8.09
C ASP A 122 -23.28 10.88 -9.19
N LEU A 123 -23.84 9.68 -9.29
CA LEU A 123 -24.03 9.08 -10.61
C LEU A 123 -25.54 8.93 -10.79
N THR A 124 -26.20 10.06 -11.02
CA THR A 124 -27.47 10.09 -11.75
C THR A 124 -27.20 9.63 -13.18
N THR A 125 -27.09 8.32 -13.37
CA THR A 125 -27.66 7.73 -14.59
C THR A 125 -29.07 7.36 -14.20
N GLU A 126 -30.00 8.23 -14.55
CA GLU A 126 -31.43 7.92 -14.56
C GLU A 126 -31.60 6.56 -15.23
N LEU A 127 -31.94 5.54 -14.44
CA LEU A 127 -32.63 4.37 -14.96
C LEU A 127 -33.92 4.93 -15.56
N ILE A 128 -33.95 5.10 -16.89
CA ILE A 128 -35.21 5.25 -17.63
C ILE A 128 -36.04 4.04 -17.20
N PRO A 129 -37.14 4.20 -16.44
CA PRO A 129 -37.97 3.05 -16.13
C PRO A 129 -38.57 2.58 -17.45
N ALA A 130 -38.29 1.34 -17.84
CA ALA A 130 -38.99 0.69 -18.92
C ALA A 130 -40.49 0.71 -18.57
N LYS A 131 -41.24 1.62 -19.20
CA LYS A 131 -42.71 1.58 -19.16
C LYS A 131 -43.17 0.51 -20.12
N CYS A 132 -43.27 -0.72 -19.65
CA CYS A 132 -44.17 -1.70 -20.26
C CYS A 132 -45.59 -1.17 -20.06
N THR A 133 -46.23 -0.70 -21.13
CA THR A 133 -47.67 -0.38 -21.14
C THR A 133 -48.33 -1.38 -22.07
N THR A 134 -49.36 -2.05 -21.56
CA THR A 134 -50.12 -3.14 -22.18
C THR A 134 -51.09 -2.62 -23.23
#